data_AF-A0A0H2SDZ5-F1
#
_entry.id   AF-A0A0H2SDZ5-F1
#
_cell.length_a   1.000
_cell.length_b   1.000
_cell.length_c   1.000
_cell.angle_alpha   90.00
_cell.angle_beta   90.00
_cell.angle_gamma   90.00
#
_symmetry.space_group_name_H-M   'P 1'
#
loop_
_entity.id
_entity.type
_entity.pdbx_description
1 polymer ?
#
loop_
_entity_poly.entity_id
_entity_poly.type
_entity_poly.pdbx_seq_one_letter_code
_entity_poly.pdbx_strand_id
1 'polypeptide(L)'
;MVKNITFSAMLSVITVLLFTSQMFIPVLGVFVAFFSLIPLILVFELTDMKYFIISTLTSGFLILILNDIFGLIFFSTFLLPPVLSIVYNKKNKIPHIIFFLVPVASSYFMYKSFFNVKIFYYMWPLIGASIFFVVKFYYIKITELIMKGLKAKGF
;
A
#
# COMPACT_ATOMS: atom_id res chain seq x y z
N MET A 1 -11.56 11.77 20.55
CA MET A 1 -11.63 10.29 20.43
C MET A 1 -12.63 9.85 19.35
N VAL A 2 -13.91 10.26 19.40
CA VAL A 2 -14.91 9.91 18.36
C VAL A 2 -14.52 10.41 16.97
N LYS A 3 -14.03 11.65 16.87
CA LYS A 3 -13.59 12.26 15.59
C LYS A 3 -12.54 11.43 14.85
N ASN A 4 -11.56 10.86 15.57
CA ASN A 4 -10.49 10.04 14.98
C ASN A 4 -11.03 8.71 14.45
N ILE A 5 -11.99 8.10 15.15
CA ILE A 5 -12.67 6.88 14.71
C ILE A 5 -13.47 7.16 13.43
N THR A 6 -14.19 8.27 13.38
CA THR A 6 -14.96 8.66 12.19
C THR A 6 -14.06 8.91 11.00
N PHE A 7 -12.94 9.64 11.19
CA PHE A 7 -11.96 9.86 10.12
C PHE A 7 -11.31 8.57 9.63
N SER A 8 -10.86 7.71 10.55
CA SER A 8 -10.22 6.45 10.20
C SER A 8 -11.20 5.54 9.44
N ALA A 9 -12.46 5.47 9.87
CA ALA A 9 -13.50 4.71 9.18
C ALA A 9 -13.75 5.24 7.76
N MET A 10 -13.96 6.56 7.61
CA MET A 10 -14.21 7.19 6.31
C MET A 10 -13.05 6.96 5.34
N LEU A 11 -11.81 7.18 5.78
CA LEU A 11 -10.62 6.98 4.94
C LEU A 11 -10.38 5.49 4.60
N SER A 12 -10.75 4.56 5.50
CA SER A 12 -10.71 3.12 5.21
C SER A 12 -11.72 2.75 4.12
N VAL A 13 -12.94 3.30 4.18
CA VAL A 13 -13.95 3.08 3.13
C VAL A 13 -13.46 3.64 1.79
N ILE A 14 -12.88 4.85 1.78
CA ILE A 14 -12.30 5.43 0.55
C ILE A 14 -11.17 4.55 0.00
N THR A 15 -10.31 4.01 0.87
CA THR A 15 -9.24 3.07 0.48
C THR A 15 -9.82 1.86 -0.26
N VAL A 16 -10.85 1.23 0.32
CA VAL A 16 -11.50 0.05 -0.26
C VAL A 16 -12.18 0.38 -1.58
N LEU A 17 -12.86 1.51 -1.69
CA LEU A 17 -13.50 1.96 -2.92
C LEU A 17 -12.48 2.20 -4.04
N LEU A 18 -11.40 2.92 -3.74
CA LEU A 18 -10.32 3.18 -4.69
C LEU A 18 -9.65 1.87 -5.12
N PHE A 19 -9.39 0.95 -4.19
CA PHE A 19 -8.79 -0.33 -4.52
C PHE A 19 -9.73 -1.16 -5.43
N THR A 20 -11.00 -1.29 -5.05
CA THR A 20 -11.99 -2.10 -5.79
C THR A 20 -12.29 -1.53 -7.17
N SER A 21 -12.13 -0.21 -7.36
CA SER A 21 -12.28 0.43 -8.67
C SER A 21 -11.35 -0.14 -9.74
N GLN A 22 -10.24 -0.79 -9.36
CA GLN A 22 -9.34 -1.47 -10.28
C GLN A 22 -10.04 -2.54 -11.13
N MET A 23 -11.08 -3.18 -10.58
CA MET A 23 -11.76 -4.30 -11.24
C MET A 23 -12.58 -3.85 -12.44
N PHE A 24 -12.98 -2.58 -12.47
CA PHE A 24 -13.86 -2.03 -13.50
C PHE A 24 -13.09 -1.38 -14.65
N ILE A 25 -11.77 -1.23 -14.53
CA ILE A 25 -10.94 -0.53 -15.51
C ILE A 25 -9.90 -1.51 -16.08
N PRO A 26 -10.11 -2.06 -17.29
CA PRO A 26 -9.16 -2.95 -17.93
C PRO A 26 -7.80 -2.28 -18.11
N VAL A 27 -6.72 -2.98 -17.79
CA VAL A 27 -5.31 -2.57 -17.92
C VAL A 27 -4.89 -1.40 -17.02
N LEU A 28 -5.68 -0.33 -16.94
CA LEU A 28 -5.37 0.84 -16.12
C LEU A 28 -5.81 0.71 -14.66
N GLY A 29 -6.64 -0.29 -14.32
CA GLY A 29 -7.12 -0.51 -12.96
C GLY A 29 -6.00 -0.68 -11.92
N VAL A 30 -4.90 -1.33 -12.32
CA VAL A 30 -3.72 -1.50 -11.46
C VAL A 30 -3.11 -0.14 -11.08
N PHE A 31 -3.13 0.85 -11.98
CA PHE A 31 -2.68 2.21 -11.66
C PHE A 31 -3.59 2.88 -10.62
N VAL A 32 -4.90 2.65 -10.72
CA VAL A 32 -5.88 3.20 -9.76
C VAL A 32 -5.68 2.60 -8.37
N ALA A 33 -5.31 1.32 -8.30
CA ALA A 33 -4.99 0.66 -7.04
C ALA A 33 -3.81 1.33 -6.28
N PHE A 34 -2.86 1.97 -6.95
CA PHE A 34 -1.79 2.74 -6.27
C PHE A 34 -2.30 4.02 -5.57
N PHE A 35 -3.48 4.52 -5.89
CA PHE A 35 -4.07 5.63 -5.14
C PHE A 35 -4.77 5.17 -3.85
N SER A 36 -5.07 3.86 -3.74
CA SER A 36 -5.84 3.31 -2.62
C SER A 36 -5.18 3.43 -1.25
N LEU A 37 -3.85 3.47 -1.15
CA LEU A 37 -3.19 3.62 0.16
C LEU A 37 -2.99 5.07 0.60
N ILE A 38 -3.24 6.05 -0.28
CA ILE A 38 -3.14 7.47 0.09
C ILE A 38 -4.05 7.79 1.30
N PRO A 39 -5.34 7.41 1.30
CA PRO A 39 -6.20 7.63 2.47
C PRO A 39 -5.68 6.93 3.74
N LEU A 40 -5.08 5.73 3.65
CA LEU A 40 -4.50 5.06 4.81
C LEU A 40 -3.30 5.83 5.38
N ILE A 41 -2.43 6.38 4.55
CA ILE A 41 -1.33 7.23 5.02
C ILE A 41 -1.88 8.47 5.71
N LEU A 42 -2.95 9.07 5.18
CA LEU A 42 -3.62 10.19 5.83
C LEU A 42 -4.22 9.82 7.19
N VAL A 43 -4.69 8.57 7.39
CA VAL A 43 -5.09 8.10 8.73
C VAL A 43 -3.91 8.21 9.68
N PHE A 44 -2.72 7.78 9.28
CA PHE A 44 -1.52 7.88 10.12
C PHE A 44 -1.15 9.34 10.42
N GLU A 45 -1.11 10.21 9.41
CA GLU A 45 -0.72 11.62 9.56
C GLU A 45 -1.72 12.45 10.37
N LEU A 46 -3.03 12.13 10.31
CA LEU A 46 -4.08 12.90 10.97
C LEU A 46 -4.51 12.32 12.33
N THR A 47 -4.08 11.10 12.67
CA THR A 47 -4.47 10.43 13.92
C THR A 47 -3.26 9.82 14.63
N ASP A 48 -3.26 8.50 14.86
CA ASP A 48 -2.19 7.76 15.52
C ASP A 48 -1.94 6.42 14.82
N MET A 49 -0.77 5.83 15.09
CA MET A 49 -0.38 4.50 14.61
C MET A 49 -1.43 3.42 14.91
N LYS A 50 -2.11 3.50 16.07
CA LYS A 50 -3.18 2.56 16.43
C LYS A 50 -4.32 2.56 15.41
N TYR A 51 -4.77 3.75 14.99
CA TYR A 51 -5.87 3.88 14.03
C TYR A 51 -5.42 3.47 12.63
N PHE A 52 -4.17 3.77 12.25
CA PHE A 52 -3.60 3.28 11.01
C PHE A 52 -3.59 1.75 10.92
N ILE A 53 -3.18 1.06 11.98
CA ILE A 53 -3.19 -0.41 12.04
C ILE A 53 -4.61 -0.95 11.91
N ILE A 54 -5.56 -0.39 12.67
CA ILE A 54 -6.97 -0.81 12.60
C ILE A 54 -7.51 -0.61 11.18
N SER A 55 -7.32 0.57 10.60
CA SER A 55 -7.75 0.90 9.23
C SER A 55 -7.12 0.02 8.17
N THR A 56 -5.85 -0.35 8.32
CA THR A 56 -5.17 -1.26 7.39
C THR A 56 -5.77 -2.66 7.44
N LEU A 57 -6.01 -3.18 8.66
CA LEU A 57 -6.60 -4.51 8.85
C LEU A 57 -8.04 -4.57 8.35
N THR A 58 -8.86 -3.57 8.68
CA THR A 58 -10.25 -3.50 8.21
C THR A 58 -10.33 -3.34 6.70
N SER A 59 -9.47 -2.50 6.11
CA SER A 59 -9.42 -2.34 4.65
C SER A 59 -8.98 -3.63 3.96
N GLY A 60 -7.95 -4.33 4.49
CA GLY A 60 -7.52 -5.61 3.94
C GLY A 60 -8.62 -6.68 4.01
N PHE A 61 -9.35 -6.75 5.13
CA PHE A 61 -10.48 -7.68 5.27
C PHE A 61 -11.62 -7.35 4.30
N LEU A 62 -11.96 -6.07 4.14
CA LEU A 62 -12.99 -5.65 3.19
C LEU A 62 -12.56 -5.88 1.74
N ILE A 63 -11.29 -5.67 1.41
CA ILE A 63 -10.73 -6.00 0.09
C ILE A 63 -10.88 -7.50 -0.17
N LEU A 64 -10.58 -8.37 0.80
CA LEU A 64 -10.77 -9.82 0.63
C LEU A 64 -12.23 -10.20 0.35
N ILE A 65 -13.20 -9.51 0.95
CA ILE A 65 -14.62 -9.78 0.75
C ILE A 65 -15.12 -9.26 -0.61
N LEU A 66 -14.70 -8.05 -0.98
CA LEU A 66 -15.23 -7.34 -2.14
C LEU A 66 -14.45 -7.61 -3.43
N ASN A 67 -13.20 -8.07 -3.30
CA ASN A 67 -12.32 -8.44 -4.40
C ASN A 67 -12.03 -9.95 -4.33
N ASP A 68 -11.17 -10.43 -5.22
CA ASP A 68 -10.66 -11.79 -5.18
C ASP A 68 -9.42 -11.93 -4.29
N ILE A 69 -8.99 -13.17 -4.08
CA ILE A 69 -7.81 -13.48 -3.28
C ILE A 69 -6.53 -12.86 -3.89
N PHE A 70 -6.49 -12.69 -5.21
CA PHE A 70 -5.39 -12.04 -5.91
C PHE A 70 -5.32 -10.54 -5.60
N GLY A 71 -6.46 -9.86 -5.48
CA GLY A 71 -6.54 -8.48 -5.00
C GLY A 71 -5.94 -8.33 -3.61
N LEU A 72 -6.28 -9.20 -2.66
CA LEU A 72 -5.67 -9.17 -1.32
C LEU A 72 -4.16 -9.41 -1.38
N ILE A 73 -3.70 -10.39 -2.17
CA ILE A 73 -2.27 -10.67 -2.34
C ILE A 73 -1.57 -9.45 -2.89
N PHE A 74 -2.07 -8.83 -3.96
CA PHE A 74 -1.49 -7.63 -4.54
C PHE A 74 -1.42 -6.47 -3.54
N PHE A 75 -2.51 -6.22 -2.81
CA PHE A 75 -2.58 -5.20 -1.76
C PHE A 75 -1.54 -5.43 -0.66
N SER A 76 -1.48 -6.64 -0.10
CA SER A 76 -0.65 -6.97 1.05
C SER A 76 0.83 -7.14 0.71
N THR A 77 1.17 -7.54 -0.51
CA THR A 77 2.56 -7.87 -0.89
C THR A 77 3.26 -6.78 -1.70
N PHE A 78 2.55 -6.03 -2.53
CA PHE A 78 3.17 -5.01 -3.39
C PHE A 78 2.86 -3.58 -2.97
N LEU A 79 1.65 -3.30 -2.50
CA LEU A 79 1.25 -1.93 -2.14
C LEU A 79 1.58 -1.59 -0.68
N LEU A 80 1.17 -2.45 0.26
CA LEU A 80 1.24 -2.17 1.69
C LEU A 80 2.67 -2.10 2.26
N PRO A 81 3.63 -2.98 1.90
CA PRO A 81 4.95 -2.97 2.52
C PRO A 81 5.75 -1.66 2.30
N PRO A 82 5.76 -1.05 1.09
CA PRO A 82 6.32 0.29 0.90
C PRO A 82 5.75 1.33 1.87
N VAL A 83 4.43 1.32 2.09
CA VAL A 83 3.74 2.26 2.98
C VAL A 83 4.06 2.00 4.45
N LEU A 84 4.08 0.74 4.88
CA LEU A 84 4.53 0.37 6.23
C LEU A 84 5.97 0.85 6.48
N SER A 85 6.84 0.79 5.47
CA SER A 85 8.22 1.30 5.59
C SER A 85 8.34 2.83 5.65
N ILE A 86 7.26 3.58 5.38
CA ILE A 86 7.21 5.04 5.57
C ILE A 86 6.75 5.35 6.99
N VAL A 87 5.69 4.65 7.41
CA VAL A 87 4.97 4.89 8.67
C VAL A 87 5.74 4.36 9.88
N TYR A 88 6.44 3.22 9.75
CA TYR A 88 7.16 2.60 10.87
C TYR A 88 8.46 3.34 11.19
N ASN A 89 8.81 3.40 12.49
CA ASN A 89 9.96 4.15 13.01
C ASN A 89 11.25 3.88 12.22
N LYS A 90 11.81 4.94 11.60
CA LYS A 90 13.04 4.89 10.79
C LYS A 90 14.27 4.40 11.57
N LYS A 91 14.26 4.47 12.91
CA LYS A 91 15.38 4.02 13.75
C LYS A 91 15.54 2.50 13.78
N ASN A 92 14.45 1.74 13.64
CA ASN A 92 14.49 0.28 13.67
C ASN A 92 14.68 -0.26 12.25
N LYS A 93 15.89 -0.71 11.91
CA LYS A 93 16.20 -1.21 10.55
C LYS A 93 15.51 -2.54 10.20
N ILE A 94 15.23 -3.38 11.20
CA ILE A 94 14.71 -4.74 10.99
C ILE A 94 13.34 -4.73 10.26
N PRO A 95 12.31 -3.99 10.72
CA PRO A 95 11.03 -3.91 10.00
C PRO A 95 11.17 -3.43 8.56
N HIS A 96 12.05 -2.46 8.29
CA HIS A 96 12.25 -1.93 6.93
C HIS A 96 12.84 -2.98 5.99
N ILE A 97 13.75 -3.82 6.49
CA ILE A 97 14.30 -4.95 5.73
C ILE A 97 13.19 -5.97 5.44
N ILE A 98 12.35 -6.29 6.43
CA ILE A 98 11.24 -7.23 6.24
C ILE A 98 10.26 -6.68 5.19
N PHE A 99 9.86 -5.41 5.29
CA PHE A 99 8.97 -4.78 4.32
C PHE A 99 9.55 -4.69 2.91
N PHE A 100 10.87 -4.55 2.79
CA PHE A 100 11.56 -4.62 1.50
C PHE A 100 11.58 -6.04 0.92
N LEU A 101 11.82 -7.05 1.76
CA LEU A 101 11.90 -8.44 1.32
C LEU A 101 10.56 -9.00 0.85
N VAL A 102 9.44 -8.51 1.38
CA VAL A 102 8.10 -9.01 1.00
C VAL A 102 7.83 -8.84 -0.50
N PRO A 103 7.86 -7.63 -1.10
CA PRO A 103 7.67 -7.48 -2.56
C PRO A 103 8.71 -8.24 -3.39
N VAL A 104 9.95 -8.33 -2.93
CA VAL A 104 11.04 -9.06 -3.62
C VAL A 104 10.73 -10.55 -3.66
N ALA A 105 10.37 -11.14 -2.52
CA ALA A 105 10.03 -12.55 -2.40
C ALA A 105 8.74 -12.87 -3.18
N SER A 106 7.73 -12.00 -3.10
CA SER A 106 6.48 -12.16 -3.85
C SER A 106 6.71 -12.09 -5.37
N SER A 107 7.54 -11.16 -5.84
CA SER A 107 7.88 -11.08 -7.26
C SER A 107 8.63 -12.32 -7.75
N TYR A 108 9.57 -12.82 -6.95
CA TYR A 108 10.26 -14.08 -7.24
C TYR A 108 9.33 -15.30 -7.24
N PHE A 109 8.40 -15.37 -6.29
CA PHE A 109 7.41 -16.44 -6.22
C PHE A 109 6.49 -16.43 -7.44
N MET A 110 5.97 -15.26 -7.84
CA MET A 110 5.16 -15.11 -9.06
C MET A 110 5.91 -15.62 -10.29
N TYR A 111 7.19 -15.29 -10.44
CA TYR A 111 7.99 -15.83 -11.52
C TYR A 111 8.01 -17.36 -11.52
N LYS A 112 8.34 -17.97 -10.39
CA LYS A 112 8.41 -19.43 -10.27
C LYS A 112 7.07 -20.10 -10.55
N SER A 113 5.96 -19.44 -10.23
CA SER A 113 4.61 -19.96 -10.45
C SER A 113 4.13 -19.87 -11.90
N PHE A 114 4.52 -18.83 -12.65
CA PHE A 114 3.97 -18.54 -13.98
C PHE A 114 4.97 -18.72 -15.13
N PHE A 115 6.28 -18.73 -14.87
CA PHE A 115 7.32 -18.73 -15.89
C PHE A 115 8.40 -19.79 -15.60
N ASN A 116 8.78 -20.54 -16.63
CA ASN A 116 9.83 -21.57 -16.53
C ASN A 116 11.12 -21.20 -17.29
N VAL A 117 11.32 -19.90 -17.59
CA VAL A 117 12.41 -19.41 -18.45
C VAL A 117 13.56 -18.86 -17.62
N LYS A 118 14.68 -19.58 -17.55
CA LYS A 118 15.84 -19.29 -16.67
C LYS A 118 16.41 -17.86 -16.80
N ILE A 119 16.33 -17.24 -17.97
CA ILE A 119 16.87 -15.89 -18.22
C ILE A 119 16.24 -14.82 -17.33
N PHE A 120 14.96 -14.94 -16.99
CA PHE A 120 14.26 -13.94 -16.18
C PHE A 120 14.40 -14.17 -14.67
N TYR A 121 15.02 -15.27 -14.23
CA TYR A 121 15.12 -15.66 -12.82
C TYR A 121 15.64 -14.54 -11.92
N TYR A 122 16.67 -13.82 -12.36
CA TYR A 122 17.28 -12.72 -11.62
C TYR A 122 16.57 -11.37 -11.84
N MET A 123 15.79 -11.23 -12.91
CA MET A 123 15.08 -9.99 -13.24
C MET A 123 13.86 -9.77 -12.34
N TRP A 124 13.16 -10.83 -11.94
CA TRP A 124 11.96 -10.70 -11.12
C TRP A 124 12.22 -10.16 -9.69
N PRO A 125 13.22 -10.64 -8.95
CA PRO A 125 13.62 -10.00 -7.69
C PRO A 125 13.94 -8.50 -7.85
N LEU A 126 14.59 -8.12 -8.96
CA LEU A 126 14.89 -6.72 -9.28
C LEU A 126 13.63 -5.91 -9.56
N ILE A 127 12.61 -6.50 -10.22
CA ILE A 127 11.29 -5.88 -10.39
C ILE A 127 10.66 -5.62 -9.02
N GLY A 128 10.62 -6.62 -8.13
CA GLY A 128 10.09 -6.45 -6.77
C GLY A 128 10.80 -5.35 -5.98
N ALA A 129 12.13 -5.30 -6.05
CA ALA A 129 12.93 -4.26 -5.41
C ALA A 129 12.63 -2.86 -6.00
N SER A 130 12.56 -2.77 -7.33
CA SER A 130 12.26 -1.52 -8.05
C SER A 130 10.86 -1.01 -7.70
N ILE A 131 9.86 -1.90 -7.67
CA ILE A 131 8.50 -1.56 -7.24
C ILE A 131 8.53 -1.00 -5.83
N PHE A 132 9.23 -1.63 -4.89
CA PHE A 132 9.30 -1.12 -3.52
C PHE A 132 9.82 0.32 -3.46
N PHE A 133 10.93 0.63 -4.14
CA PHE A 133 11.50 1.98 -4.12
C PHE A 133 10.62 3.01 -4.82
N VAL A 134 10.10 2.68 -6.01
CA VAL A 134 9.24 3.59 -6.80
C VAL A 134 7.97 3.91 -6.04
N VAL A 135 7.29 2.89 -5.49
CA VAL A 135 6.04 3.03 -4.76
C VAL A 135 6.27 3.79 -3.45
N LYS A 136 7.34 3.48 -2.72
CA LYS A 136 7.72 4.24 -1.52
C LYS A 136 7.95 5.71 -1.84
N PHE A 137 8.71 6.02 -2.88
CA PHE A 137 9.00 7.40 -3.27
C PHE A 137 7.73 8.15 -3.69
N TYR A 138 6.87 7.50 -4.47
CA TYR A 138 5.57 8.02 -4.89
C TYR A 138 4.71 8.43 -3.69
N TYR A 139 4.54 7.54 -2.71
CA TYR A 139 3.73 7.84 -1.52
C TYR A 139 4.33 8.93 -0.65
N ILE A 140 5.66 9.00 -0.49
CA ILE A 140 6.32 10.10 0.22
C ILE A 140 5.96 11.44 -0.45
N LYS A 141 6.12 11.53 -1.77
CA LYS A 141 5.89 12.77 -2.52
C LYS A 141 4.44 13.22 -2.51
N ILE A 142 3.50 12.30 -2.71
CA ILE A 142 2.08 12.65 -2.68
C ILE A 142 1.64 13.06 -1.28
N THR A 143 2.09 12.36 -0.24
CA THR A 143 1.74 12.70 1.14
C THR A 143 2.28 14.07 1.52
N GLU A 144 3.53 14.40 1.14
CA GLU A 144 4.10 15.74 1.33
C GLU A 144 3.24 16.83 0.66
N LEU A 145 2.78 16.57 -0.56
CA LEU A 145 1.98 17.52 -1.35
C LEU A 145 0.58 17.72 -0.72
N ILE A 146 -0.09 16.65 -0.32
CA ILE A 146 -1.41 16.72 0.33
C ILE A 146 -1.30 17.44 1.67
N MET A 147 -0.32 17.08 2.51
CA MET A 147 -0.14 17.70 3.82
C MET A 147 0.21 19.18 3.72
N LYS A 148 1.00 19.59 2.71
CA LYS A 148 1.26 21.02 2.45
C LYS A 148 -0.04 21.75 2.11
N GLY A 149 -0.92 21.14 1.30
CA GLY A 149 -2.22 21.70 0.96
C GLY A 149 -3.18 21.81 2.16
N LEU A 150 -3.20 20.80 3.04
CA LEU A 150 -4.02 20.81 4.26
C LEU A 150 -3.56 21.90 5.24
N LYS A 151 -2.24 22.00 5.49
CA LYS A 151 -1.66 23.04 6.34
C LYS A 151 -1.96 24.45 5.83
N ALA A 152 -1.91 24.66 4.51
CA ALA A 152 -2.26 25.94 3.90
C ALA A 152 -3.73 26.33 4.13
N LYS A 153 -4.62 25.36 4.40
CA LYS A 153 -6.04 25.56 4.70
C LYS A 153 -6.36 25.61 6.21
N GLY A 154 -5.34 25.59 7.07
CA GLY A 154 -5.50 25.65 8.54
C GLY A 154 -5.92 24.33 9.19
N PHE A 155 -5.69 23.19 8.53
CA PHE A 155 -5.79 21.86 9.12
C PHE A 155 -4.47 21.40 9.76
#